data_AF-A0A257TKU4-F1
#
_entry.id   AF-A0A257TKU4-F1
#
_cell.length_a   1.000
_cell.length_b   1.000
_cell.length_c   1.000
_cell.angle_alpha   90.00
_cell.angle_beta   90.00
_cell.angle_gamma   90.00
#
_symmetry.space_group_name_H-M   'P 1'
#
loop_
_entity.id
_entity.type
_entity.pdbx_description
1 polymer ?
#
loop_
_entity_poly.entity_id
_entity_poly.type
_entity_poly.pdbx_seq_one_letter_code
_entity_poly.pdbx_strand_id
1 'polypeptide(L)'
;MDTEITIVSGLPRSGTSLMMQMLDNGGIQVVTDGSRTADVDNPKGYYEFEKVKAIQRDTSWLAEARGKAVKMVSQLLYHLPGDERYRIIFMERDFDEMLASQEKMLARLGRPAPP
;
A
#
# COMPACT_ATOMS: atom_id res chain seq x y z
N MET A 1 10.75 -22.54 0.39
CA MET A 1 9.68 -21.61 -0.06
C MET A 1 9.99 -20.27 0.57
N ASP A 2 9.84 -19.18 -0.19
CA ASP A 2 10.13 -17.84 0.32
C ASP A 2 9.15 -17.50 1.45
N THR A 3 9.66 -17.21 2.64
CA THR A 3 8.85 -16.94 3.84
C THR A 3 8.75 -15.46 4.15
N GLU A 4 9.43 -14.62 3.37
CA GLU A 4 9.46 -13.18 3.59
C GLU A 4 8.16 -12.52 3.12
N ILE A 5 7.61 -11.64 3.96
CA ILE A 5 6.47 -10.80 3.60
C ILE A 5 7.04 -9.54 2.96
N THR A 6 6.72 -9.32 1.68
CA THR A 6 7.09 -8.06 1.01
C THR A 6 6.07 -7.00 1.39
N ILE A 7 6.52 -5.87 1.93
CA ILE A 7 5.65 -4.74 2.24
C ILE A 7 6.02 -3.59 1.32
N VAL A 8 5.08 -3.17 0.48
CA VAL A 8 5.17 -1.93 -0.28
C VAL A 8 4.61 -0.81 0.59
N SER A 9 5.46 0.14 0.94
CA SER A 9 5.11 1.23 1.84
C SER A 9 5.56 2.60 1.32
N GLY A 10 5.09 3.65 1.96
CA GLY A 10 5.33 5.04 1.56
C GLY A 10 4.16 5.95 1.94
N LEU A 11 4.34 7.25 1.74
CA LEU A 11 3.27 8.23 1.92
C LEU A 11 2.21 8.08 0.80
N PRO A 12 0.96 8.51 1.02
CA PRO A 12 -0.02 8.60 -0.06
C PRO A 12 0.55 9.38 -1.26
N ARG A 13 0.19 8.96 -2.48
CA ARG A 13 0.63 9.57 -3.75
C ARG A 13 2.11 9.38 -4.13
N SER A 14 2.86 8.56 -3.40
CA SER A 14 4.25 8.14 -3.73
C SER A 14 4.37 7.05 -4.80
N GLY A 15 3.25 6.46 -5.26
CA GLY A 15 3.26 5.42 -6.30
C GLY A 15 3.22 3.98 -5.78
N THR A 16 2.84 3.74 -4.51
CA THR A 16 2.69 2.40 -3.94
C THR A 16 1.75 1.48 -4.73
N SER A 17 0.64 1.99 -5.26
CA SER A 17 -0.27 1.18 -6.11
C SER A 17 0.41 0.73 -7.41
N LEU A 18 1.24 1.58 -8.03
CA LEU A 18 1.98 1.21 -9.23
C LEU A 18 3.02 0.12 -8.91
N MET A 19 3.72 0.24 -7.78
CA MET A 19 4.64 -0.80 -7.34
C MET A 19 3.91 -2.14 -7.10
N MET A 20 2.75 -2.13 -6.45
CA MET A 20 1.93 -3.34 -6.30
C MET A 20 1.57 -3.98 -7.65
N GLN A 21 1.19 -3.17 -8.65
CA GLN A 21 0.91 -3.65 -10.01
C GLN A 21 2.15 -4.27 -10.66
N MET A 22 3.33 -3.67 -10.48
CA MET A 22 4.58 -4.19 -11.02
C MET A 22 4.95 -5.54 -10.39
N LEU A 23 4.77 -5.69 -9.08
CA LEU A 23 5.04 -6.97 -8.38
C LEU A 23 4.07 -8.06 -8.85
N ASP A 24 2.78 -7.74 -8.96
CA ASP A 24 1.73 -8.66 -9.43
C ASP A 24 2.03 -9.15 -10.86
N ASN A 25 2.32 -8.23 -11.78
CA ASN A 25 2.70 -8.56 -13.16
C ASN A 25 4.09 -9.23 -13.25
N GLY A 26 4.94 -9.05 -12.25
CA GLY A 26 6.22 -9.72 -12.09
C GLY A 26 6.13 -11.14 -11.51
N GLY A 27 4.92 -11.63 -11.21
CA GLY A 27 4.68 -12.97 -10.69
C GLY A 27 4.74 -13.09 -9.16
N ILE A 28 4.86 -11.97 -8.44
CA ILE A 28 4.74 -11.96 -6.97
C ILE A 28 3.26 -11.85 -6.62
N GLN A 29 2.74 -12.85 -5.91
CA GLN A 29 1.37 -12.81 -5.42
C GLN A 29 1.16 -11.61 -4.51
N VAL A 30 0.04 -10.91 -4.68
CA VAL A 30 -0.32 -9.73 -3.90
C VAL A 30 -1.52 -10.00 -3.00
N VAL A 31 -1.52 -9.41 -1.81
CA VAL A 31 -2.65 -9.43 -0.87
C VAL A 31 -3.48 -8.19 -1.09
N THR A 32 -4.75 -8.38 -1.43
CA THR A 32 -5.73 -7.33 -1.66
C THR A 32 -7.13 -7.88 -1.39
N ASP A 33 -8.03 -7.07 -0.84
CA ASP A 33 -9.45 -7.44 -0.68
C ASP A 33 -10.31 -6.97 -1.87
N GLY A 34 -9.74 -6.19 -2.79
CA GLY A 34 -10.45 -5.67 -3.95
C GLY A 34 -11.52 -4.62 -3.61
N SER A 35 -11.54 -4.10 -2.37
CA SER A 35 -12.53 -3.13 -1.89
C SER A 35 -12.52 -1.82 -2.69
N ARG A 36 -11.33 -1.35 -3.06
CA ARG A 36 -11.15 -0.13 -3.87
C ARG A 36 -10.86 -0.48 -5.32
N THR A 37 -11.86 -0.26 -6.16
CA THR A 37 -11.79 -0.51 -7.60
C THR A 37 -11.01 0.59 -8.35
N ALA A 38 -10.72 0.32 -9.62
CA ALA A 38 -10.10 1.29 -10.51
C ALA A 38 -10.95 2.55 -10.67
N ASP A 39 -10.28 3.70 -10.81
CA ASP A 39 -10.89 4.99 -11.09
C ASP A 39 -10.02 5.80 -12.07
N VAL A 40 -10.40 7.05 -12.33
CA VAL A 40 -9.68 7.96 -13.24
C VAL A 40 -8.27 8.34 -12.74
N ASP A 41 -8.01 8.20 -11.44
CA ASP A 41 -6.71 8.51 -10.84
C ASP A 41 -5.80 7.27 -10.81
N ASN A 42 -6.38 6.07 -10.80
CA ASN A 42 -5.68 4.81 -10.86
C ASN A 42 -6.50 3.75 -11.63
N PRO A 43 -6.37 3.72 -12.97
CA PRO A 43 -7.17 2.84 -13.84
C PRO A 43 -6.94 1.34 -13.63
N LYS A 44 -5.90 0.96 -12.89
CA LYS A 44 -5.53 -0.43 -12.62
C LYS A 44 -5.78 -0.84 -11.17
N GLY A 45 -6.47 0.00 -10.39
CA GLY A 45 -6.88 -0.32 -9.02
C GLY A 45 -5.75 -0.20 -8.00
N TYR A 46 -6.13 -0.25 -6.72
CA TYR A 46 -5.28 0.24 -5.62
C TYR A 46 -4.61 -0.85 -4.81
N TYR A 47 -5.03 -2.13 -4.92
CA TYR A 47 -4.47 -3.23 -4.13
C TYR A 47 -4.51 -2.92 -2.62
N GLU A 48 -5.67 -2.43 -2.14
CA GLU A 48 -5.90 -2.17 -0.72
C GLU A 48 -6.24 -3.48 0.02
N PHE A 49 -5.85 -3.53 1.29
CA PHE A 49 -6.15 -4.64 2.18
C PHE A 49 -6.53 -4.07 3.54
N GLU A 50 -7.82 -3.99 3.84
CA GLU A 50 -8.36 -3.27 4.99
C GLU A 50 -7.81 -3.78 6.32
N LYS A 51 -7.50 -5.08 6.44
CA LYS A 51 -6.96 -5.67 7.67
C LYS A 51 -5.66 -5.00 8.14
N VAL A 52 -4.88 -4.42 7.23
CA VAL A 52 -3.63 -3.72 7.62
C VAL A 52 -3.89 -2.55 8.57
N LYS A 53 -5.07 -1.90 8.48
CA LYS A 53 -5.44 -0.78 9.37
C LYS A 53 -5.62 -1.21 10.82
N ALA A 54 -5.84 -2.51 11.06
CA ALA A 54 -5.99 -3.08 12.38
C ALA A 54 -4.70 -3.75 12.91
N ILE A 55 -3.55 -3.59 12.23
CA ILE A 55 -2.30 -4.32 12.55
C ILE A 55 -1.85 -4.20 14.02
N GLN A 56 -2.14 -3.08 14.67
CA GLN A 56 -1.83 -2.88 16.10
C GLN A 56 -2.59 -3.84 17.02
N ARG A 57 -3.78 -4.31 16.58
CA ARG A 57 -4.68 -5.19 17.35
C ARG A 57 -4.79 -6.59 16.78
N ASP A 58 -4.62 -6.74 15.47
CA ASP A 58 -4.81 -7.99 14.74
C ASP A 58 -3.68 -8.21 13.70
N THR A 59 -2.83 -9.18 14.00
CA THR A 59 -1.72 -9.65 13.18
C THR A 59 -2.00 -11.01 12.53
N SER A 60 -3.20 -11.58 12.71
CA SER A 60 -3.53 -12.97 12.31
C SER A 60 -3.33 -13.25 10.82
N TRP A 61 -3.43 -12.22 9.98
CA TRP A 61 -3.30 -12.30 8.53
C TRP A 61 -1.84 -12.38 8.05
N LEU A 62 -0.84 -12.07 8.88
CA LEU A 62 0.56 -12.05 8.47
C LEU A 62 1.06 -13.43 8.02
N ALA A 63 0.65 -14.48 8.71
CA ALA A 63 1.03 -15.85 8.37
C ALA A 63 0.56 -16.25 6.96
N GLU A 64 -0.61 -15.77 6.53
CA GLU A 64 -1.18 -15.99 5.19
C GLU A 64 -0.52 -15.11 4.11
N ALA A 65 0.22 -14.07 4.52
CA ALA A 65 0.91 -13.13 3.65
C ALA A 65 2.37 -13.53 3.35
N ARG A 66 2.89 -14.60 3.96
CA ARG A 66 4.26 -15.09 3.68
C ARG A 66 4.44 -15.43 2.21
N GLY A 67 5.54 -14.94 1.62
CA GLY A 67 5.84 -15.09 0.20
C GLY A 67 4.98 -14.20 -0.72
N LYS A 68 4.20 -13.26 -0.17
CA LYS A 68 3.33 -12.34 -0.90
C LYS A 68 3.72 -10.89 -0.63
N ALA A 69 3.19 -9.99 -1.46
CA ALA A 69 3.32 -8.55 -1.28
C ALA A 69 2.04 -7.93 -0.69
N VAL A 70 2.21 -7.01 0.26
CA VAL A 70 1.13 -6.30 0.96
C VAL A 70 1.38 -4.80 0.88
N LYS A 71 0.35 -4.03 0.57
CA LYS A 71 0.44 -2.56 0.57
C LYS A 71 0.07 -2.00 1.95
N MET A 72 0.95 -1.20 2.55
CA MET A 72 0.71 -0.57 3.85
C MET A 72 1.24 0.86 3.87
N VAL A 73 0.51 1.82 4.44
CA VAL A 73 1.05 3.18 4.63
C VAL A 73 2.18 3.17 5.67
N SER A 74 3.14 4.08 5.54
CA SER A 74 4.38 4.10 6.34
C SER A 74 4.18 4.09 7.85
N GLN A 75 3.13 4.76 8.34
CA GLN A 75 2.81 4.83 9.77
C GLN A 75 2.49 3.45 10.38
N LEU A 76 1.95 2.51 9.58
CA LEU A 76 1.57 1.19 10.08
C LEU A 76 2.77 0.24 10.23
N LEU A 77 3.93 0.60 9.68
CA LEU A 77 5.15 -0.20 9.80
C LEU A 77 5.62 -0.32 11.27
N TYR A 78 5.39 0.70 12.09
CA TYR A 78 5.77 0.71 13.51
C TYR A 78 4.99 -0.31 14.36
N HIS A 79 3.93 -0.90 13.80
CA HIS A 79 3.10 -1.89 14.47
C HIS A 79 3.36 -3.32 13.97
N LEU A 80 4.31 -3.51 13.05
CA LEU A 80 4.70 -4.83 12.61
C LEU A 80 5.37 -5.58 13.78
N PRO A 81 4.92 -6.80 14.11
CA PRO A 81 5.54 -7.60 15.16
C PRO A 81 6.93 -8.10 14.72
N GLY A 82 7.83 -8.36 15.67
CA GLY A 82 9.21 -8.77 15.39
C GLY A 82 9.39 -10.27 15.09
N ASP A 83 8.32 -11.05 15.03
CA ASP A 83 8.32 -12.50 14.87
C ASP A 83 8.18 -12.99 13.41
N GLU A 84 8.01 -12.06 12.47
CA GLU A 84 8.00 -12.32 11.03
C GLU A 84 9.23 -11.72 10.33
N ARG A 85 9.47 -12.13 9.08
CA ARG A 85 10.50 -11.55 8.22
C ARG A 85 9.87 -10.64 7.17
N TYR A 86 10.40 -9.43 7.06
CA TYR A 86 9.87 -8.41 6.15
C TYR A 86 10.92 -7.90 5.19
N ARG A 87 10.54 -7.78 3.92
CA ARG A 87 11.22 -6.96 2.92
C ARG A 87 10.41 -5.71 2.69
N ILE A 88 10.97 -4.55 3.05
CA ILE A 88 10.27 -3.29 2.86
C ILE A 88 10.73 -2.65 1.56
N ILE A 89 9.79 -2.42 0.64
CA ILE A 89 9.97 -1.54 -0.51
C ILE A 89 9.33 -0.20 -0.13
N PHE A 90 10.16 0.75 0.29
CA PHE A 90 9.71 2.08 0.69
C PHE A 90 9.72 3.02 -0.52
N MET A 91 8.55 3.52 -0.89
CA MET A 91 8.34 4.39 -2.03
C MET A 91 8.55 5.85 -1.62
N GLU A 92 9.49 6.51 -2.29
CA GLU A 92 9.78 7.92 -2.09
C GLU A 92 9.45 8.70 -3.36
N ARG A 93 9.00 9.93 -3.16
CA ARG A 93 8.74 10.91 -4.20
C ARG A 93 8.94 12.29 -3.61
N ASP A 94 9.32 13.24 -4.45
CA ASP A 94 9.38 14.65 -4.08
C ASP A 94 8.06 15.10 -3.42
N PHE A 95 8.18 15.86 -2.32
CA PHE A 95 7.05 16.23 -1.49
C PHE A 95 6.09 17.19 -2.21
N ASP A 96 6.63 18.16 -2.96
CA ASP A 96 5.82 19.12 -3.70
C ASP A 96 5.03 18.42 -4.82
N GLU A 97 5.64 17.44 -5.48
CA GLU A 97 4.93 16.61 -6.45
C GLU A 97 3.81 15.75 -5.83
N MET A 98 4.04 15.21 -4.63
CA MET A 98 3.02 14.45 -3.91
C MET A 98 1.84 15.34 -3.52
N LEU A 99 2.11 16.55 -3.00
CA LEU A 99 1.08 17.54 -2.67
C LEU A 99 0.27 17.94 -3.91
N ALA A 100 0.93 18.30 -5.01
CA ALA A 100 0.25 18.66 -6.25
C ALA A 100 -0.62 17.51 -6.81
N SER A 101 -0.16 16.26 -6.66
CA SER A 101 -0.93 15.07 -7.03
C SER A 101 -2.15 14.85 -6.12
N GLN A 102 -1.99 15.11 -4.82
CA GLN A 102 -3.06 15.01 -3.83
C GLN A 102 -4.15 16.06 -4.07
N GLU A 103 -3.77 17.32 -4.32
CA GLU A 103 -4.70 18.42 -4.62
C GLU A 103 -5.55 18.13 -5.86
N LYS A 104 -4.92 17.65 -6.94
CA LYS A 104 -5.64 17.26 -8.16
C LYS A 104 -6.67 16.16 -7.90
N MET A 105 -6.31 15.15 -7.10
CA MET A 105 -7.23 14.07 -6.72
C MET A 105 -8.39 14.60 -5.86
N LEU A 106 -8.13 15.47 -4.88
CA LEU A 106 -9.16 16.05 -4.04
C LEU A 106 -10.12 16.96 -4.82
N ALA A 107 -9.58 17.77 -5.74
CA ALA A 107 -10.38 18.62 -6.63
C ALA A 107 -11.34 17.79 -7.51
N ARG A 108 -10.88 16.65 -8.04
CA ARG A 108 -11.75 15.71 -8.79
C ARG A 108 -12.87 15.12 -7.95
N LEU A 109 -12.61 14.89 -6.66
CA LEU A 109 -13.59 14.38 -5.70
C LEU A 109 -14.52 15.46 -5.12
N GLY A 110 -14.36 16.73 -5.52
CA GLY A 110 -15.10 17.86 -4.93
C GLY A 110 -14.81 18.05 -3.43
N ARG A 111 -13.65 17.59 -2.95
CA ARG A 111 -13.23 17.71 -1.55
C ARG A 111 -12.23 18.85 -1.40
N PRO A 112 -12.33 19.66 -0.33
CA PRO A 112 -11.32 20.68 -0.06
C PRO A 112 -9.98 20.00 0.28
N ALA A 113 -8.88 20.66 -0.08
CA ALA A 113 -7.58 20.32 0.49
C ALA A 113 -7.66 20.49 2.01
N PRO A 114 -7.19 19.52 2.82
CA PRO A 114 -7.01 19.76 4.24
C PRO A 114 -6.05 20.96 4.44
N PRO A 115 -6.26 21.77 5.49
CA PRO A 115 -5.45 22.94 5.77
C PRO A 115 -3.97 22.61 6.03
#